data_AF-A0A5S4F492-F1
#
_entry.id   AF-A0A5S4F492-F1
#
_cell.length_a   1.000
_cell.length_b   1.000
_cell.length_c   1.000
_cell.angle_alpha   90.00
_cell.angle_beta   90.00
_cell.angle_gamma   90.00
#
_symmetry.space_group_name_H-M   'P 1'
#
loop_
_entity.id
_entity.type
_entity.pdbx_description
1 polymer ?
#
loop_
_entity_poly.entity_id
_entity_poly.type
_entity_poly.pdbx_seq_one_letter_code
_entity_poly.pdbx_strand_id
1 'polypeptide(L)'
;MTVEDRFGEGLEEERKNRVLGTYSETVTDPVSDWATDFSHVDPTWAADPYPIQDDLRQRCPIARTERFGGAWLPTRYEDVAAIAYDTEHFSSRAILISNNKPPLDLAPAGDAPPITSD
;
A
#
# COMPACT_ATOMS: atom_id res chain seq x y z
N MET A 1 17.83 9.38 -31.95
CA MET A 1 17.05 9.28 -30.70
C MET A 1 17.67 8.17 -29.89
N THR A 2 18.53 8.53 -28.94
CA THR A 2 19.15 7.55 -28.03
C THR A 2 18.16 7.19 -26.92
N VAL A 3 18.46 6.18 -26.09
CA VAL A 3 17.58 5.77 -24.99
C VAL A 3 17.44 6.89 -23.96
N GLU A 4 18.48 7.71 -23.81
CA GLU A 4 18.50 8.87 -22.92
C GLU A 4 17.52 9.97 -23.35
N ASP A 5 17.31 10.18 -24.66
CA ASP A 5 16.31 11.12 -25.19
C ASP A 5 14.86 10.67 -24.95
N ARG A 6 14.62 9.38 -24.69
CA ARG A 6 13.27 8.84 -24.41
C ARG A 6 12.85 9.00 -22.95
N PHE A 7 13.80 9.17 -22.05
CA PHE A 7 13.58 9.39 -20.62
C PHE A 7 14.21 10.73 -20.23
N GLY A 8 13.76 11.80 -20.88
CA GLY A 8 14.40 13.11 -20.81
C GLY A 8 14.46 13.68 -19.39
N GLU A 9 15.44 14.57 -19.18
CA GLU A 9 15.67 15.37 -17.96
C GLU A 9 14.39 16.05 -17.40
N GLY A 10 13.37 16.26 -18.25
CA GLY A 10 12.05 16.76 -17.86
C GLY A 10 11.27 15.85 -16.90
N LEU A 11 11.43 14.52 -16.96
CA LEU A 11 10.76 13.59 -16.05
C LEU A 11 11.29 13.71 -14.61
N GLU A 12 12.59 13.95 -14.45
CA GLU A 12 13.20 14.12 -13.14
C GLU A 12 12.83 15.48 -12.52
N GLU A 13 12.73 16.55 -13.32
CA GLU A 13 12.20 17.84 -12.86
C GLU A 13 10.68 17.80 -12.58
N GLU A 14 9.89 17.10 -13.38
CA GLU A 14 8.47 16.83 -13.09
C GLU A 14 8.29 16.01 -11.81
N ARG A 15 9.16 15.03 -11.55
CA ARG A 15 9.17 14.25 -10.29
C ARG A 15 9.53 15.09 -9.09
N LYS A 16 10.54 15.96 -9.18
CA LYS A 16 10.94 16.89 -8.11
C LYS A 16 9.84 17.91 -7.81
N ASN A 17 9.10 18.35 -8.83
CA ASN A 17 8.01 19.31 -8.70
C ASN A 17 6.63 18.66 -8.41
N ARG A 18 6.49 17.32 -8.56
CA ARG A 18 5.32 16.53 -8.09
C ARG A 18 5.35 16.49 -6.56
N VAL A 19 4.94 17.57 -5.89
CA VAL A 19 4.52 17.46 -4.49
C VAL A 19 3.19 16.70 -4.47
N LEU A 20 3.25 15.36 -4.35
CA LEU A 20 2.06 14.50 -4.42
C LEU A 20 1.84 13.64 -3.20
N GLY A 21 2.06 14.23 -2.02
CA GLY A 21 1.63 13.62 -0.79
C GLY A 21 2.58 13.79 0.37
N THR A 22 2.20 13.19 1.49
CA THR A 22 3.05 13.08 2.67
C THR A 22 3.82 11.77 2.59
N TYR A 23 5.15 11.87 2.68
CA TYR A 23 6.03 10.70 2.72
C TYR A 23 6.33 10.30 4.17
N SER A 24 6.19 9.01 4.45
CA SER A 24 6.62 8.38 5.70
C SER A 24 8.05 7.85 5.58
N GLU A 25 8.71 7.64 6.72
CA GLU A 25 10.02 6.99 6.78
C GLU A 25 9.98 5.60 6.13
N THR A 26 10.99 5.31 5.31
CA THR A 26 11.14 4.02 4.66
C THR A 26 11.93 3.08 5.57
N VAL A 27 11.22 2.13 6.19
CA VAL A 27 11.81 1.11 7.08
C VAL A 27 12.10 -0.16 6.28
N THR A 28 13.38 -0.48 6.13
CA THR A 28 13.87 -1.64 5.35
C THR A 28 14.43 -2.77 6.21
N ASP A 29 14.45 -2.59 7.54
CA ASP A 29 14.85 -3.63 8.47
C ASP A 29 13.94 -4.87 8.34
N PRO A 30 14.46 -6.08 8.59
CA PRO A 30 13.67 -7.30 8.58
C PRO A 30 12.40 -7.19 9.43
N VAL A 31 11.32 -7.83 8.99
CA VAL A 31 10.08 -7.90 9.78
C VAL A 31 10.35 -8.60 11.10
N SER A 32 10.04 -7.91 12.21
CA SER A 32 10.25 -8.44 13.56
C SER A 32 9.06 -9.28 14.07
N ASP A 33 7.84 -8.90 13.69
CA ASP A 33 6.60 -9.62 14.00
C ASP A 33 5.53 -9.31 12.93
N TRP A 34 5.01 -10.34 12.26
CA TRP A 34 3.99 -10.19 11.22
C TRP A 34 2.65 -9.62 11.73
N ALA A 35 2.36 -9.67 13.04
CA ALA A 35 1.12 -9.10 13.58
C ALA A 35 1.20 -7.58 13.82
N THR A 36 2.42 -7.06 14.05
CA THR A 36 2.63 -5.67 14.53
C THR A 36 3.61 -4.85 13.68
N ASP A 37 4.33 -5.49 12.76
CA ASP A 37 5.43 -4.90 11.98
C ASP A 37 5.49 -5.46 10.54
N PHE A 38 4.36 -5.97 10.00
CA PHE A 38 4.37 -6.59 8.68
C PHE A 38 4.87 -5.65 7.56
N SER A 39 5.46 -6.26 6.54
CA SER A 39 5.84 -5.61 5.29
C SER A 39 5.44 -6.48 4.10
N HIS A 40 4.54 -5.98 3.25
CA HIS A 40 4.07 -6.69 2.05
C HIS A 40 5.13 -6.72 0.93
N VAL A 41 6.23 -5.98 1.08
CA VAL A 41 7.39 -5.97 0.17
C VAL A 41 8.57 -6.78 0.72
N ASP A 42 8.42 -7.40 1.89
CA ASP A 42 9.45 -8.28 2.46
C ASP A 42 9.67 -9.50 1.55
N PRO A 43 10.92 -9.95 1.32
CA PRO A 43 11.20 -11.11 0.48
C PRO A 43 10.48 -12.40 0.92
N THR A 44 10.26 -12.58 2.22
CA THR A 44 9.54 -13.75 2.78
C THR A 44 8.07 -13.71 2.38
N TRP A 45 7.44 -12.53 2.50
CA TRP A 45 6.07 -12.32 2.06
C TRP A 45 5.93 -12.51 0.55
N ALA A 46 6.86 -11.97 -0.24
CA ALA A 46 6.86 -12.09 -1.69
C ALA A 46 7.05 -13.54 -2.18
N ALA A 47 7.82 -14.35 -1.43
CA ALA A 47 8.09 -15.74 -1.78
C ALA A 47 6.89 -16.66 -1.50
N ASP A 48 6.31 -16.58 -0.30
CA ASP A 48 5.15 -17.38 0.09
C ASP A 48 4.39 -16.72 1.27
N PRO A 49 3.31 -15.97 1.00
CA PRO A 49 2.57 -15.28 2.04
C PRO A 49 1.57 -16.19 2.78
N TYR A 50 1.25 -17.38 2.27
CA TYR A 50 0.17 -18.20 2.81
C TYR A 50 0.45 -18.70 4.24
N PRO A 51 1.64 -19.21 4.58
CA PRO A 51 1.96 -19.59 5.95
C PRO A 51 1.87 -18.42 6.94
N ILE A 52 2.28 -17.22 6.51
CA ILE A 52 2.19 -16.00 7.32
C ILE A 52 0.72 -15.67 7.59
N GLN A 53 -0.12 -15.68 6.56
CA GLN A 53 -1.54 -15.39 6.71
C GLN A 53 -2.28 -16.47 7.51
N ASP A 54 -1.88 -17.75 7.41
CA ASP A 54 -2.42 -18.85 8.22
C ASP A 54 -2.14 -18.65 9.71
N ASP A 55 -0.92 -18.25 10.09
CA ASP A 55 -0.59 -17.89 11.47
C ASP A 55 -1.44 -16.71 11.95
N LEU A 56 -1.50 -15.63 11.18
CA LEU A 56 -2.26 -14.44 11.51
C LEU A 56 -3.75 -14.74 11.69
N ARG A 57 -4.37 -15.55 10.83
CA ARG A 57 -5.79 -15.94 10.98
C ARG A 57 -6.09 -16.59 12.34
N GLN A 58 -5.12 -17.32 12.91
CA GLN A 58 -5.27 -18.00 14.19
C GLN A 58 -5.09 -17.05 15.38
N ARG A 59 -4.15 -16.10 15.32
CA ARG A 59 -3.74 -15.32 16.49
C ARG A 59 -3.98 -13.80 16.42
N CYS A 60 -4.02 -13.23 15.22
CA CYS A 60 -4.21 -11.79 14.98
C CYS A 60 -4.82 -11.58 13.58
N PRO A 61 -6.14 -11.80 13.39
CA PRO A 61 -6.76 -11.82 12.06
C PRO A 61 -6.77 -10.47 11.36
N ILE A 62 -6.56 -9.37 12.11
CA ILE A 62 -6.40 -8.01 11.59
C ILE A 62 -5.09 -7.46 12.14
N ALA A 63 -4.00 -7.68 11.40
CA ALA A 63 -2.67 -7.19 11.76
C ALA A 63 -2.53 -5.68 11.47
N ARG A 64 -1.62 -5.01 12.17
CA ARG A 64 -1.31 -3.59 11.96
C ARG A 64 0.20 -3.41 11.84
N THR A 65 0.64 -2.50 10.99
CA THR A 65 2.05 -2.06 10.93
C THR A 65 2.10 -0.54 11.00
N GLU A 66 3.16 0.00 11.59
CA GLU A 66 3.47 1.43 11.51
C GLU A 66 4.31 1.78 10.26
N ARG A 67 4.83 0.78 9.55
CA ARG A 67 5.47 0.95 8.24
C ARG A 67 4.50 1.60 7.24
N PHE A 68 5.04 2.25 6.21
CA PHE A 68 4.24 2.93 5.17
C PHE A 68 3.35 4.07 5.71
N GLY A 69 3.64 4.57 6.91
CA GLY A 69 2.80 5.56 7.60
C GLY A 69 1.52 4.96 8.18
N GLY A 70 1.48 3.64 8.42
CA GLY A 70 0.37 2.92 9.01
C GLY A 70 -0.45 2.15 7.98
N ALA A 71 -0.60 0.84 8.18
CA ALA A 71 -1.49 -0.02 7.39
C ALA A 71 -2.11 -1.14 8.23
N TRP A 72 -3.26 -1.62 7.77
CA TRP A 72 -3.99 -2.75 8.37
C TRP A 72 -4.09 -3.89 7.36
N LEU A 73 -4.00 -5.13 7.85
CA LEU A 73 -4.06 -6.35 7.06
C LEU A 73 -5.09 -7.31 7.65
N PRO A 74 -6.34 -7.30 7.15
CA PRO A 74 -7.31 -8.36 7.41
C PRO A 74 -6.92 -9.63 6.65
N THR A 75 -7.00 -10.79 7.31
CA THR A 75 -6.55 -12.08 6.77
C THR A 75 -7.65 -13.13 6.64
N ARG A 76 -8.85 -12.82 7.15
CA ARG A 76 -10.05 -13.66 7.02
C ARG A 76 -10.94 -13.14 5.91
N TYR A 77 -11.64 -14.06 5.26
CA TYR A 77 -12.52 -13.73 4.13
C TYR A 77 -13.65 -12.79 4.56
N GLU A 78 -14.28 -13.07 5.69
CA GLU A 78 -15.40 -12.26 6.20
C GLU A 78 -15.01 -10.81 6.49
N ASP A 79 -13.80 -10.58 7.02
CA ASP A 79 -13.30 -9.24 7.31
C ASP A 79 -12.98 -8.48 6.01
N VAL A 80 -12.32 -9.15 5.05
CA VAL A 80 -12.03 -8.57 3.74
C VAL A 80 -13.32 -8.21 2.99
N ALA A 81 -14.29 -9.13 2.97
CA ALA A 81 -15.57 -8.91 2.30
C ALA A 81 -16.36 -7.76 2.96
N ALA A 82 -16.41 -7.72 4.29
CA ALA A 82 -17.08 -6.63 5.00
C ALA A 82 -16.47 -5.25 4.67
N ILE A 83 -15.14 -5.14 4.66
CA ILE A 83 -14.43 -3.90 4.31
C ILE A 83 -14.64 -3.52 2.85
N ALA A 84 -14.53 -4.48 1.93
CA ALA A 84 -14.64 -4.22 0.50
C ALA A 84 -16.04 -3.75 0.08
N TYR A 85 -17.10 -4.22 0.74
CA TYR A 85 -18.47 -3.81 0.45
C TYR A 85 -18.95 -2.58 1.24
N ASP A 86 -18.24 -2.16 2.28
CA ASP A 86 -18.54 -0.94 3.05
C ASP A 86 -17.87 0.29 2.42
N THR A 87 -18.41 0.70 1.27
CA THR A 87 -17.94 1.88 0.52
C THR A 87 -18.27 3.22 1.19
N GLU A 88 -19.09 3.21 2.24
CA GLU A 88 -19.41 4.40 3.04
C GLU A 88 -18.24 4.76 3.98
N HIS A 89 -17.65 3.74 4.62
CA HIS A 89 -16.55 3.95 5.57
C HIS A 89 -15.16 3.70 4.95
N PHE A 90 -15.05 2.89 3.91
CA PHE A 90 -13.78 2.55 3.25
C PHE A 90 -13.73 3.07 1.81
N SER A 91 -12.98 4.15 1.62
CA SER A 91 -12.81 4.79 0.31
C SER A 91 -11.73 4.11 -0.54
N SER A 92 -11.99 3.96 -1.84
CA SER A 92 -10.99 3.56 -2.85
C SER A 92 -10.10 4.71 -3.35
N ARG A 93 -10.10 5.88 -2.69
CA ARG A 93 -9.28 7.05 -3.11
C ARG A 93 -7.78 6.77 -3.09
N ALA A 94 -7.30 5.95 -2.14
CA ALA A 94 -5.89 5.64 -1.94
C ALA A 94 -5.72 4.14 -1.65
N ILE A 95 -5.44 3.37 -2.70
CA ILE A 95 -5.44 1.90 -2.69
C ILE A 95 -4.04 1.28 -2.57
N LEU A 96 -2.99 2.07 -2.81
CA LEU A 96 -1.62 1.58 -2.78
C LEU A 96 -1.05 1.73 -1.36
N ILE A 97 -0.56 0.63 -0.80
CA ILE A 97 0.23 0.66 0.43
C ILE A 97 1.65 1.04 0.04
N SER A 98 2.05 2.27 0.34
CA SER A 98 3.40 2.77 0.04
C SER A 98 3.81 3.85 1.05
N ASN A 99 5.07 4.26 1.02
CA ASN A 99 5.52 5.36 1.86
C ASN A 99 4.90 6.72 1.48
N ASN A 100 4.28 6.84 0.30
CA ASN A 100 3.57 8.04 -0.13
C ASN A 100 2.06 7.96 0.21
N LYS A 101 1.54 8.97 0.90
CA LYS A 101 0.10 9.18 1.05
C LYS A 101 -0.38 10.32 0.14
N PRO A 102 -1.15 10.02 -0.92
CA PRO A 102 -1.59 11.04 -1.88
C PRO A 102 -2.52 12.08 -1.23
N PRO A 103 -2.43 13.35 -1.67
CA PRO A 103 -3.21 14.43 -1.09
C PRO A 103 -4.72 14.21 -1.32
N LEU A 104 -5.53 14.80 -0.44
CA LEU A 104 -6.98 14.55 -0.39
C LEU A 104 -7.73 15.10 -1.61
N ASP A 105 -7.18 16.13 -2.24
CA ASP A 105 -7.75 16.84 -3.41
C ASP A 105 -7.66 16.07 -4.73
N LEU A 106 -6.98 14.91 -4.75
CA LEU A 106 -7.02 13.96 -5.88
C LEU A 106 -8.33 13.16 -5.96
N ALA A 107 -9.22 13.29 -4.97
CA ALA A 107 -10.56 12.71 -5.05
C ALA A 107 -11.38 13.35 -6.20
N PRO A 108 -12.30 12.61 -6.85
CA PRO A 108 -12.70 11.24 -6.53
C PRO A 108 -11.85 10.16 -7.21
N ALA A 109 -10.97 10.51 -8.16
CA ALA A 109 -10.24 9.54 -8.99
C ALA A 109 -9.05 8.86 -8.27
N GLY A 110 -8.36 9.55 -7.36
CA GLY A 110 -7.14 9.05 -6.73
C GLY A 110 -5.89 9.20 -7.61
N ASP A 111 -4.76 8.61 -7.18
CA ASP A 111 -3.48 8.63 -7.94
C ASP A 111 -3.29 7.38 -8.83
N ALA A 112 -4.17 6.39 -8.68
CA ALA A 112 -4.20 5.19 -9.51
C ALA A 112 -5.45 5.21 -10.42
N PRO A 113 -5.42 4.55 -11.58
CA PRO A 113 -6.63 4.34 -12.39
C PRO A 113 -7.76 3.78 -11.53
N PRO A 114 -9.02 4.14 -11.80
CA PRO A 114 -10.15 3.67 -11.01
C PRO A 114 -10.18 2.14 -11.02
N ILE A 115 -10.18 1.54 -9.82
CA ILE A 115 -10.55 0.13 -9.67
C ILE A 115 -12.06 0.09 -9.85
N THR A 116 -12.51 -0.40 -10.99
CA THR A 116 -13.92 -0.66 -11.20
C THR A 116 -14.27 -1.99 -10.53
N SER A 117 -15.53 -2.13 -10.10
CA SER A 117 -16.01 -3.32 -9.39
C SER A 117 -16.44 -4.44 -10.35
N ASP A 118 -16.36 -4.20 -11.67
CA ASP A 118 -16.88 -5.04 -12.76
C ASP A 118 -15.80 -5.81 -13.54
#